data_AF-A0A3N5QAW6-F1
#
_entry.id   AF-A0A3N5QAW6-F1
#
_cell.length_a   1.000
_cell.length_b   1.000
_cell.length_c   1.000
_cell.angle_alpha   90.00
_cell.angle_beta   90.00
_cell.angle_gamma   90.00
#
_symmetry.space_group_name_H-M   'P 1'
#
loop_
_entity.id
_entity.type
_entity.pdbx_description
1 polymer ?
#
loop_
_entity_poly.entity_id
_entity_poly.type
_entity_poly.pdbx_seq_one_letter_code
_entity_poly.pdbx_strand_id
1 'polypeptide(L)'
;LYTLEETRTADPDLARAFSRASLEGWLYAFAHPDEALDITLKYIDQAKIPANRVHQKWMLARMQDLIRPPDKKTPFGRLDRADYELVTRELLTAGLIPSIPDYNSFFVE
;
A
#
# COMPACT_ATOMS: atom_id res chain seq x y z
N LEU A 1 3.52 2.01 2.69
CA LEU A 1 4.74 1.37 2.13
C LEU A 1 5.73 1.19 3.26
N TYR A 2 6.54 0.13 3.23
CA TYR A 2 7.59 -0.08 4.23
C TYR A 2 8.96 0.12 3.60
N THR A 3 9.91 0.63 4.37
CA THR A 3 11.32 0.77 4.00
C THR A 3 12.18 0.56 5.24
N LEU A 4 13.45 0.23 5.06
CA LEU A 4 14.40 0.16 6.17
C LEU A 4 14.71 1.56 6.69
N GLU A 5 14.89 1.69 8.00
CA GLU A 5 15.27 2.96 8.63
C GLU A 5 16.60 3.48 8.08
N GLU A 6 17.57 2.59 7.86
CA GLU A 6 18.87 2.93 7.27
C GLU A 6 18.73 3.50 5.85
N THR A 7 17.89 2.89 5.00
CA THR A 7 17.64 3.37 3.63
C THR A 7 17.00 4.76 3.65
N ARG A 8 15.99 4.97 4.50
CA ARG A 8 15.33 6.27 4.63
C ARG A 8 16.27 7.34 5.19
N THR A 9 17.12 6.98 6.14
CA THR A 9 18.08 7.91 6.77
C THR A 9 19.19 8.30 5.81
N ALA A 10 19.65 7.35 4.98
CA ALA A 10 20.65 7.60 3.96
C ALA A 10 20.12 8.52 2.84
N ASP A 11 18.87 8.32 2.39
CA ASP A 11 18.24 9.16 1.37
C ASP A 11 16.72 9.34 1.63
N PRO A 12 16.33 10.35 2.42
CA PRO A 12 14.92 10.62 2.71
C PRO A 12 14.12 11.07 1.49
N ASP A 13 14.76 11.74 0.53
CA ASP A 13 14.10 12.26 -0.67
C ASP A 13 13.75 11.14 -1.64
N LEU A 14 14.63 10.13 -1.77
CA LEU A 14 14.33 8.91 -2.53
C LEU A 14 13.10 8.19 -1.96
N ALA A 15 13.04 8.02 -0.63
CA ALA A 15 11.90 7.36 0.01
C ALA A 15 10.59 8.13 -0.21
N ARG A 16 10.61 9.46 -0.08
CA ARG A 16 9.46 10.33 -0.36
C ARG A 16 9.05 10.29 -1.83
N ALA A 17 10.01 10.37 -2.74
CA ALA A 17 9.76 10.33 -4.18
C ALA A 17 9.14 8.98 -4.59
N PHE A 18 9.65 7.87 -4.07
CA PHE A 18 9.10 6.54 -4.33
C PHE A 18 7.68 6.39 -3.79
N SER A 19 7.42 6.88 -2.57
CA SER A 19 6.08 6.85 -1.98
C SER A 19 5.08 7.65 -2.82
N ARG A 20 5.44 8.88 -3.21
CA ARG A 20 4.62 9.74 -4.05
C ARG A 20 4.35 9.11 -5.42
N ALA A 21 5.39 8.63 -6.11
CA ALA A 21 5.25 7.97 -7.41
C ALA A 21 4.37 6.71 -7.33
N SER A 22 4.45 5.96 -6.23
CA SER A 22 3.60 4.79 -6.00
C SER A 22 2.12 5.17 -5.85
N LEU A 23 1.83 6.27 -5.13
CA LEU A 23 0.46 6.78 -4.99
C LEU A 23 -0.09 7.30 -6.33
N GLU A 24 0.72 8.04 -7.09
CA GLU A 24 0.37 8.49 -8.44
C GLU A 24 0.08 7.31 -9.37
N GLY A 25 0.89 6.24 -9.30
CA GLY A 25 0.67 5.01 -10.06
C GLY A 25 -0.65 4.32 -9.74
N TRP A 26 -1.05 4.26 -8.47
CA TRP A 26 -2.37 3.73 -8.09
C TRP A 26 -3.52 4.58 -8.62
N LEU A 27 -3.42 5.91 -8.49
CA LEU A 27 -4.43 6.82 -9.02
C LEU A 27 -4.57 6.68 -10.54
N TYR A 28 -3.45 6.56 -11.24
CA TYR A 28 -3.42 6.31 -12.68
C TYR A 28 -4.05 4.95 -13.02
N ALA A 29 -3.69 3.88 -12.31
CA ALA A 29 -4.24 2.55 -12.55
C ALA A 29 -5.76 2.49 -12.40
N PHE A 30 -6.32 3.21 -11.42
CA PHE A 30 -7.78 3.32 -11.26
C PHE A 30 -8.45 4.15 -12.35
N ALA A 31 -7.77 5.17 -12.88
CA ALA A 31 -8.27 5.97 -14.01
C ALA A 31 -8.14 5.24 -15.37
N HIS A 32 -7.16 4.35 -15.49
CA HIS A 32 -6.80 3.63 -16.73
C HIS A 32 -6.74 2.11 -16.50
N PRO A 33 -7.85 1.46 -16.10
CA PRO A 33 -7.82 0.07 -15.62
C PRO A 33 -7.43 -0.94 -16.70
N ASP A 34 -7.84 -0.74 -17.96
CA ASP A 34 -7.48 -1.68 -19.04
C ASP A 34 -5.98 -1.62 -19.38
N GLU A 35 -5.37 -0.43 -19.38
CA GLU A 35 -3.92 -0.25 -19.55
C GLU A 35 -3.14 -0.85 -18.38
N ALA A 36 -3.58 -0.59 -17.14
CA ALA A 36 -2.96 -1.15 -15.94
C ALA A 36 -2.97 -2.69 -15.95
N LEU A 37 -4.07 -3.29 -16.44
CA LEU A 37 -4.17 -4.73 -16.63
C LEU A 37 -3.23 -5.24 -17.73
N ASP A 38 -3.09 -4.52 -18.85
CA ASP A 38 -2.18 -4.90 -19.92
C ASP A 38 -0.72 -4.94 -19.43
N ILE A 39 -0.30 -3.92 -18.66
CA ILE A 39 1.02 -3.86 -18.04
C ILE A 39 1.20 -5.04 -17.08
N THR A 40 0.24 -5.25 -16.18
CA THR A 40 0.35 -6.31 -15.16
C THR A 40 0.36 -7.71 -15.78
N LEU A 41 -0.53 -7.98 -16.74
CA LEU A 41 -0.62 -9.28 -17.43
C LEU A 41 0.63 -9.58 -18.24
N LYS A 42 1.26 -8.56 -18.86
CA LYS A 42 2.57 -8.73 -19.53
C LYS A 42 3.63 -9.29 -18.58
N TYR A 43 3.74 -8.75 -17.36
CA TYR A 43 4.73 -9.25 -16.39
C TYR A 43 4.36 -10.61 -15.79
N ILE A 44 3.06 -10.86 -15.56
CA ILE A 44 2.56 -12.17 -15.10
C ILE A 44 2.87 -13.27 -16.12
N ASP A 45 2.67 -13.01 -17.41
CA ASP A 45 2.98 -13.93 -18.50
C ASP A 45 4.49 -14.22 -18.56
N GLN A 46 5.32 -13.19 -18.47
CA GLN A 46 6.79 -13.34 -18.38
C GLN A 46 7.23 -14.19 -17.18
N ALA A 47 6.55 -14.04 -16.05
CA ALA A 47 6.77 -14.85 -14.85
C ALA A 47 6.17 -16.27 -14.95
N LYS A 48 5.47 -16.59 -16.04
CA LYS A 48 4.77 -17.87 -16.30
C LYS A 48 3.73 -18.20 -15.23
N ILE A 49 3.08 -17.18 -14.69
CA ILE A 49 2.01 -17.33 -13.69
C ILE A 49 0.66 -17.37 -14.43
N PRO A 50 -0.18 -18.39 -14.22
CA PRO A 50 -1.52 -18.41 -14.80
C PRO A 50 -2.35 -17.22 -14.32
N ALA A 51 -2.95 -16.48 -15.25
CA ALA A 51 -3.89 -15.42 -14.92
C ALA A 51 -5.04 -15.32 -15.92
N ASN A 52 -6.18 -14.85 -15.44
CA ASN A 52 -7.35 -14.58 -16.23
C ASN A 52 -7.64 -13.08 -16.20
N ARG A 53 -7.70 -12.42 -17.37
CA ARG A 53 -7.95 -10.99 -17.49
C ARG A 53 -9.24 -10.54 -16.79
N VAL A 54 -10.33 -11.29 -16.93
CA VAL A 54 -11.62 -10.95 -16.30
C VAL A 54 -11.48 -10.96 -14.79
N HIS A 55 -10.80 -11.97 -14.24
CA HIS A 55 -10.55 -12.05 -12.80
C HIS A 55 -9.65 -10.91 -12.31
N GLN A 56 -8.57 -10.61 -13.04
CA GLN A 56 -7.66 -9.50 -12.71
C GLN A 56 -8.37 -8.14 -12.76
N LYS A 57 -9.27 -7.93 -13.72
CA LYS A 57 -10.10 -6.71 -13.80
C LYS A 57 -11.01 -6.56 -12.58
N TRP A 58 -11.65 -7.64 -12.18
CA TRP A 58 -12.47 -7.66 -10.96
C TRP A 58 -11.62 -7.40 -9.70
N MET A 59 -10.45 -8.02 -9.59
CA MET A 59 -9.51 -7.77 -8.50
C MET A 59 -9.10 -6.30 -8.43
N LEU A 60 -8.70 -5.69 -9.55
CA LEU A 60 -8.30 -4.28 -9.59
C LEU A 60 -9.43 -3.36 -9.12
N ALA A 61 -10.66 -3.60 -9.58
CA ALA A 61 -11.83 -2.86 -9.12
C ALA A 61 -12.02 -2.99 -7.59
N ARG A 62 -11.86 -4.18 -7.04
CA ARG A 62 -11.95 -4.40 -5.58
C ARG A 62 -10.81 -3.71 -4.82
N MET A 63 -9.60 -3.67 -5.37
CA MET A 63 -8.49 -2.95 -4.74
C MET A 63 -8.78 -1.46 -4.58
N GLN A 64 -9.54 -0.86 -5.52
CA GLN A 64 -9.94 0.54 -5.39
C GLN A 64 -10.80 0.79 -4.15
N ASP A 65 -11.71 -0.14 -3.83
CA ASP A 65 -12.54 -0.06 -2.63
C ASP A 65 -11.73 -0.23 -1.34
N LEU A 66 -10.72 -1.12 -1.37
CA LEU A 66 -9.95 -1.52 -0.19
C LEU A 66 -8.85 -0.52 0.18
N ILE A 67 -8.18 0.07 -0.82
CA ILE A 67 -7.03 0.96 -0.58
C ILE A 67 -7.50 2.40 -0.37
N ARG A 68 -8.64 2.80 -0.93
CA ARG A 68 -9.16 4.14 -0.70
C ARG A 68 -9.72 4.26 0.72
N PRO A 69 -9.36 5.31 1.46
CA PRO A 69 -9.99 5.58 2.75
C PRO A 69 -11.51 5.67 2.60
N PRO A 70 -12.28 5.13 3.57
CA PRO A 70 -13.74 5.12 3.51
C PRO A 70 -14.33 6.53 3.64
N ASP A 71 -13.61 7.44 4.29
CA ASP A 71 -13.97 8.84 4.40
C ASP A 71 -13.16 9.71 3.42
N LYS A 72 -13.72 10.85 3.01
CA LYS A 72 -13.06 11.80 2.10
C LYS A 72 -12.03 12.72 2.79
N LYS A 73 -11.87 12.62 4.11
CA LYS A 73 -11.01 13.50 4.91
C LYS A 73 -9.60 12.93 5.06
N THR A 74 -9.48 11.61 5.07
CA THR A 74 -8.21 10.90 5.19
C THR A 74 -7.49 10.93 3.84
N PRO A 75 -6.26 11.48 3.78
CA PRO A 75 -5.47 11.47 2.56
C PRO A 75 -5.18 10.04 2.09
N PHE A 76 -5.29 9.81 0.78
CA PHE A 76 -4.92 8.52 0.18
C PHE A 76 -3.45 8.20 0.46
N GLY A 77 -3.18 7.01 1.01
CA GLY A 77 -1.82 6.57 1.35
C GLY A 77 -1.35 6.89 2.77
N ARG A 78 -2.17 7.58 3.58
CA ARG A 78 -1.86 7.84 4.98
C ARG A 78 -2.25 6.65 5.86
N LEU A 79 -1.40 6.31 6.83
CA LEU A 79 -1.73 5.35 7.88
C LEU A 79 -2.59 6.02 8.94
N ASP A 80 -3.80 5.53 9.16
CA ASP A 80 -4.66 6.05 10.24
C ASP A 80 -4.10 5.64 11.62
N ARG A 81 -4.09 6.60 12.55
CA ARG A 81 -3.54 6.40 13.89
C ARG A 81 -4.43 5.50 14.74
N ALA A 82 -5.75 5.66 14.67
CA ALA A 82 -6.67 4.86 15.46
C ALA A 82 -6.65 3.40 15.00
N ASP A 83 -6.57 3.15 13.69
CA ASP A 83 -6.42 1.80 13.14
C ASP A 83 -5.10 1.16 13.57
N TYR A 84 -3.98 1.90 13.53
CA TYR A 84 -2.68 1.43 14.02
C TYR A 84 -2.73 1.05 15.51
N GLU A 85 -3.28 1.93 16.35
CA GLU A 85 -3.38 1.72 17.80
C GLU A 85 -4.33 0.57 18.15
N LEU A 86 -5.41 0.37 17.37
CA LEU A 86 -6.29 -0.78 17.50
C LEU A 86 -5.54 -2.08 17.20
N VAL A 87 -4.94 -2.20 16.01
CA VAL A 87 -4.27 -3.44 15.58
C VAL A 87 -3.10 -3.79 16.49
N THR A 88 -2.27 -2.82 16.87
CA THR A 88 -1.12 -3.08 17.74
C THR A 88 -1.54 -3.53 19.14
N ARG A 89 -2.65 -3.03 19.68
CA ARG A 89 -3.22 -3.52 20.94
C ARG A 89 -3.72 -4.97 20.83
N GLU A 90 -4.39 -5.33 19.75
CA GLU A 90 -4.84 -6.71 19.53
C GLU A 90 -3.64 -7.67 19.41
N LEU A 91 -2.59 -7.27 18.67
CA LEU A 91 -1.37 -8.05 18.54
C LEU A 91 -0.63 -8.23 19.88
N LEU A 92 -0.59 -7.18 20.71
CA LEU A 92 -0.01 -7.27 22.06
C LEU A 92 -0.82 -8.22 22.95
N THR A 93 -2.15 -8.10 22.91
CA THR A 93 -3.07 -8.95 23.70
C THR A 93 -2.95 -10.42 23.31
N ALA A 94 -2.76 -10.70 22.02
CA ALA A 94 -2.52 -12.04 21.50
C ALA A 94 -1.09 -12.57 21.78
N GLY A 95 -0.20 -11.76 22.35
CA GLY A 95 1.20 -12.14 22.62
C GLY A 95 2.06 -12.27 21.36
N LEU A 96 1.63 -11.71 20.22
CA LEU A 96 2.34 -11.77 18.94
C LEU A 96 3.46 -10.73 18.84
N ILE A 97 3.37 -9.65 19.62
CA ILE A 97 4.41 -8.64 19.75
C ILE A 97 4.76 -8.41 21.22
N PRO A 98 6.03 -8.17 21.56
CA PRO A 98 6.46 -7.98 22.96
C PRO A 98 6.14 -6.58 23.49
N SER A 99 5.94 -5.60 22.61
CA SER A 99 5.59 -4.21 22.93
C SER A 99 4.97 -3.52 21.72
N ILE A 100 4.26 -2.41 21.95
CA ILE A 100 3.68 -1.58 20.89
C ILE A 100 4.72 -0.56 20.42
N PRO A 101 5.10 -0.54 19.13
CA PRO A 101 5.98 0.50 18.61
C PRO A 101 5.28 1.87 18.62
N ASP A 102 6.03 2.94 18.89
CA ASP A 102 5.48 4.30 18.80
C ASP A 102 5.03 4.61 17.38
N TYR A 103 3.87 5.26 17.23
CA TYR A 103 3.32 5.57 15.92
C TYR A 103 4.24 6.50 15.11
N ASN A 104 4.86 7.51 15.76
CA ASN A 104 5.68 8.49 15.04
C ASN A 104 7.08 7.95 14.71
N SER A 105 7.53 6.88 15.39
CA SER A 105 8.72 6.15 14.95
C SER A 105 8.40 5.19 13.80
N PHE A 106 7.18 4.63 13.76
CA PHE A 106 6.76 3.67 12.74
C PHE A 106 6.29 4.32 11.43
N PHE A 107 5.58 5.44 11.51
CA PHE A 107 5.02 6.15 10.37
C PHE A 107 5.56 7.58 10.30
N VAL A 108 6.14 7.91 9.15
CA VAL A 108 6.70 9.23 8.84
C VAL A 108 6.17 9.68 7.47
N GLU A 109 5.90 10.98 7.35
CA GLU A 109 5.47 11.62 6.09
C GLU A 109 6.67 11.98 5.18
#